data_AF-A0A1S2YJG8-F1
#
_entry.id   AF-A0A1S2YJG8-F1
#
_cell.length_a   1.000
_cell.length_b   1.000
_cell.length_c   1.000
_cell.angle_alpha   90.00
_cell.angle_beta   90.00
_cell.angle_gamma   90.00
#
_symmetry.space_group_name_H-M   'P 1'
#
loop_
_entity.id
_entity.type
_entity.pdbx_description
1 polymer ?
#
loop_
_entity_poly.entity_id
_entity_poly.type
_entity_poly.pdbx_seq_one_letter_code
_entity_poly.pdbx_strand_id
1 'polypeptide(L)'
;MRKKKNTFRRPVIIKNQKQPEAQLSVDPITGKKIPKSFVFSRGKLPVPLKQLQMDLRKLMLPYTALSLKEKKRNNLRDFLNVAGPMGVTHFLILSKTAASPYLRVATTPQGPTLTFKIQEYALAADIAKSQLHPRCPKDLFKNSALIVLSGFVSGDLHLRLTTNMFQNIFPTIDVKTVKLTSCQRIVLLNYNKDTKLIDFRHYSIRLQPIGVSRRIRKLVQSHQVPDLKNLQDVSDFVTKAGYGSESEADEEAATVTLSSDIGRVNRASTKSAVRLQEIGPRMTLQLVRIEKGLCSGEVLFSEFASGKAGDKENSDDKMQDDNNEDSEGGDDDDQDGEDSEGGDDDDQDDEELD
;
A
#
# COMPACT_ATOMS: atom_id res chain seq x y z
N MET A 1 -47.65 -38.75 44.67
CA MET A 1 -46.25 -38.81 44.14
C MET A 1 -46.17 -38.01 42.85
N ARG A 2 -45.56 -36.82 42.86
CA ARG A 2 -45.15 -36.09 41.64
C ARG A 2 -43.79 -35.45 41.94
N LYS A 3 -42.73 -36.04 41.36
CA LYS A 3 -41.34 -35.58 41.48
C LYS A 3 -41.17 -34.30 40.65
N LYS A 4 -40.80 -33.19 41.29
CA LYS A 4 -40.31 -31.97 40.62
C LYS A 4 -38.97 -32.30 39.97
N LYS A 5 -38.86 -32.18 38.64
CA LYS A 5 -37.59 -32.23 37.91
C LYS A 5 -36.90 -30.88 38.06
N ASN A 6 -35.81 -30.84 38.85
CA ASN A 6 -34.85 -29.74 38.84
C ASN A 6 -34.07 -29.75 37.52
N THR A 7 -34.26 -28.75 36.68
CA THR A 7 -33.40 -28.48 35.53
C THR A 7 -32.17 -27.71 35.99
N PHE A 8 -31.05 -28.43 36.12
CA PHE A 8 -29.71 -27.87 36.30
C PHE A 8 -29.37 -27.00 35.07
N ARG A 9 -29.40 -25.67 35.21
CA ARG A 9 -28.83 -24.75 34.21
C ARG A 9 -27.31 -24.76 34.37
N ARG A 10 -26.59 -25.22 33.35
CA ARG A 10 -25.12 -25.11 33.29
C ARG A 10 -24.75 -23.62 33.19
N PRO A 11 -23.79 -23.11 33.99
CA PRO A 11 -23.34 -21.74 33.83
C PRO A 11 -22.62 -21.59 32.49
N VAL A 12 -23.07 -20.62 31.69
CA VAL A 12 -22.39 -20.20 30.46
C VAL A 12 -21.06 -19.59 30.89
N ILE A 13 -19.98 -20.32 30.68
CA ILE A 13 -18.62 -19.80 30.84
C ILE A 13 -18.38 -18.85 29.67
N ILE A 14 -18.52 -17.55 29.93
CA ILE A 14 -18.07 -16.49 29.03
C ILE A 14 -16.55 -16.65 28.92
N LYS A 15 -16.10 -17.31 27.85
CA LYS A 15 -14.70 -17.27 27.46
C LYS A 15 -14.40 -15.83 27.03
N ASN A 16 -13.78 -15.07 27.92
CA ASN A 16 -13.12 -13.81 27.57
C ASN A 16 -12.19 -14.10 26.39
N GLN A 17 -12.63 -13.72 25.18
CA GLN A 17 -11.77 -13.71 24.01
C GLN A 17 -10.62 -12.77 24.36
N LYS A 18 -9.43 -13.35 24.51
CA LYS A 18 -8.19 -12.58 24.58
C LYS A 18 -8.19 -11.61 23.42
N GLN A 19 -8.16 -10.31 23.73
CA GLN A 19 -7.91 -9.26 22.75
C GLN A 19 -6.70 -9.69 21.91
N PRO A 20 -6.78 -9.63 20.56
CA PRO A 20 -5.62 -9.89 19.73
C PRO A 20 -4.52 -8.93 20.16
N GLU A 21 -3.37 -9.50 20.49
CA GLU A 21 -2.17 -8.81 20.99
C GLU A 21 -1.95 -7.52 20.18
N ALA A 22 -1.97 -6.39 20.89
CA ALA A 22 -1.68 -5.08 20.31
C ALA A 22 -0.32 -5.17 19.62
N GLN A 23 -0.33 -5.08 18.28
CA GLN A 23 0.89 -4.95 17.49
C GLN A 23 1.73 -3.84 18.11
N LEU A 24 2.92 -4.22 18.59
CA LEU A 24 3.87 -3.34 19.28
C LEU A 24 3.92 -1.98 18.59
N SER A 25 3.52 -0.94 19.33
CA SER A 25 3.43 0.45 18.87
C SER A 25 4.80 1.12 18.68
N VAL A 26 5.88 0.36 18.90
CA VAL A 26 7.26 0.83 18.95
C VAL A 26 8.15 -0.26 18.34
N ASP A 27 9.07 0.13 17.45
CA ASP A 27 10.12 -0.77 16.99
C ASP A 27 10.96 -1.20 18.21
N PRO A 28 11.10 -2.51 18.49
CA PRO A 28 11.83 -3.00 19.66
C PRO A 28 13.34 -2.67 19.65
N ILE A 29 13.84 -2.11 18.55
CA ILE A 29 15.26 -1.81 18.31
C ILE A 29 15.54 -0.30 18.40
N THR A 30 14.60 0.55 17.94
CA THR A 30 14.85 1.99 17.75
C THR A 30 14.15 2.85 18.80
N GLY A 31 13.16 2.32 19.54
CA GLY A 31 12.38 3.09 20.53
C GLY A 31 11.54 4.22 19.92
N LYS A 32 11.54 4.37 18.59
CA LYS A 32 10.78 5.38 17.85
C LYS A 32 9.40 4.81 17.47
N LYS A 33 8.39 5.65 17.56
CA LYS A 33 7.02 5.35 17.14
C LYS A 33 7.03 5.08 15.63
N ILE A 34 6.60 3.89 15.24
CA ILE A 34 6.52 3.50 13.83
C ILE A 34 5.47 4.38 13.15
N PRO A 35 5.77 5.03 12.02
CA PRO A 35 4.78 5.81 11.28
C PRO A 35 3.72 4.86 10.74
N LYS A 36 2.49 4.98 11.25
CA LYS A 36 1.31 4.28 10.74
C LYS A 36 0.54 5.20 9.82
N SER A 37 -0.04 4.65 8.77
CA SER A 37 -0.79 5.43 7.80
C SER A 37 -2.19 4.89 7.57
N PHE A 38 -3.12 5.81 7.31
CA PHE A 38 -4.44 5.48 6.76
C PHE A 38 -4.54 5.93 5.32
N VAL A 39 -5.09 5.05 4.49
CA VAL A 39 -5.38 5.35 3.09
C VAL A 39 -6.89 5.25 2.93
N PHE A 40 -7.52 6.38 2.67
CA PHE A 40 -8.96 6.46 2.48
C PHE A 40 -9.38 7.36 1.34
N SER A 41 -10.62 7.21 0.92
CA SER A 41 -11.24 8.05 -0.08
C SER A 41 -12.16 9.08 0.54
N ARG A 42 -12.30 10.20 -0.15
CA ARG A 42 -13.28 11.22 0.16
C ARG A 42 -14.25 11.40 -1.01
N GLY A 43 -15.54 11.45 -0.68
CA GLY A 43 -16.61 11.56 -1.64
C GLY A 43 -16.83 10.28 -2.46
N LYS A 44 -17.61 10.41 -3.54
CA LYS A 44 -17.97 9.28 -4.41
C LYS A 44 -16.87 8.97 -5.41
N LEU A 45 -16.05 7.95 -5.13
CA LEU A 45 -15.03 7.48 -6.09
C LEU A 45 -15.59 6.47 -7.12
N PRO A 46 -15.17 6.58 -8.39
CA PRO A 46 -15.39 5.56 -9.42
C PRO A 46 -14.59 4.29 -9.11
N VAL A 47 -15.02 3.17 -9.70
CA VAL A 47 -14.44 1.83 -9.46
C VAL A 47 -12.91 1.77 -9.66
N PRO A 48 -12.32 2.36 -10.72
CA PRO A 48 -10.86 2.33 -10.90
C PRO A 48 -10.10 3.06 -9.78
N LEU A 49 -10.63 4.17 -9.28
CA LEU A 49 -9.98 4.88 -8.16
C LEU A 49 -10.12 4.14 -6.84
N LYS A 50 -11.20 3.37 -6.64
CA LYS A 50 -11.30 2.44 -5.50
C LYS A 50 -10.28 1.31 -5.59
N GLN A 51 -9.97 0.83 -6.80
CA GLN A 51 -8.90 -0.15 -7.01
C GLN A 51 -7.53 0.47 -6.73
N LEU A 52 -7.28 1.70 -7.18
CA LEU A 52 -6.07 2.45 -6.88
C LEU A 52 -5.89 2.65 -5.36
N GLN A 53 -6.97 2.98 -4.65
CA GLN A 53 -6.98 3.07 -3.18
C GLN A 53 -6.55 1.76 -2.53
N MET A 54 -7.08 0.63 -2.99
CA MET A 54 -6.69 -0.70 -2.49
C MET A 54 -5.22 -1.01 -2.80
N ASP A 55 -4.71 -0.58 -3.94
CA ASP A 55 -3.30 -0.76 -4.30
C ASP A 55 -2.37 0.12 -3.46
N LEU A 56 -2.78 1.37 -3.15
CA LEU A 56 -2.07 2.23 -2.18
C LEU A 56 -2.08 1.65 -0.77
N ARG A 57 -3.20 1.05 -0.33
CA ARG A 57 -3.26 0.32 0.95
C ARG A 57 -2.27 -0.83 0.99
N LYS A 58 -2.18 -1.62 -0.08
CA LYS A 58 -1.18 -2.72 -0.18
C LYS A 58 0.25 -2.18 -0.17
N LEU A 59 0.50 -1.07 -0.85
CA LEU A 59 1.81 -0.43 -0.88
C LEU A 59 2.30 -0.06 0.52
N MET A 60 1.41 0.49 1.35
CA MET A 60 1.73 0.97 2.70
C MET A 60 1.76 -0.12 3.80
N LEU A 61 1.46 -1.39 3.47
CA LEU A 61 1.60 -2.50 4.43
C LEU A 61 3.05 -2.63 4.96
N PRO A 62 3.25 -3.11 6.20
CA PRO A 62 2.25 -3.64 7.15
C PRO A 62 1.57 -2.56 8.01
N TYR A 63 2.04 -1.31 7.98
CA TYR A 63 1.65 -0.26 8.93
C TYR A 63 0.36 0.50 8.53
N THR A 64 -0.50 -0.17 7.78
CA THR A 64 -1.77 0.36 7.27
C THR A 64 -2.90 -0.64 7.48
N ALA A 65 -4.09 -0.13 7.79
CA ALA A 65 -5.29 -0.94 7.86
C ALA A 65 -5.81 -1.28 6.45
N LEU A 66 -5.61 -2.53 6.01
CA LEU A 66 -6.14 -3.03 4.73
C LEU A 66 -7.67 -3.00 4.68
N SER A 67 -8.31 -3.40 5.79
CA SER A 67 -9.75 -3.62 5.92
C SER A 67 -10.51 -2.40 6.45
N LEU A 68 -9.93 -1.20 6.40
CA LEU A 68 -10.65 0.03 6.75
C LEU A 68 -11.84 0.19 5.79
N LYS A 69 -13.06 0.16 6.32
CA LYS A 69 -14.29 0.34 5.54
C LYS A 69 -14.77 1.77 5.69
N GLU A 70 -14.80 2.49 4.58
CA GLU A 70 -15.28 3.85 4.53
C GLU A 70 -16.79 3.84 4.29
N LYS A 71 -17.52 4.49 5.19
CA LYS A 71 -18.93 4.83 4.95
C LYS A 71 -18.99 6.20 4.28
N LYS A 72 -20.00 6.43 3.44
CA LYS A 72 -20.21 7.72 2.78
C LYS A 72 -20.40 8.87 3.78
N ARG A 73 -21.07 8.58 4.91
CA ARG A 73 -21.34 9.53 6.00
C ARG A 73 -20.10 9.87 6.84
N ASN A 74 -18.94 9.28 6.58
CA ASN A 74 -17.78 9.42 7.45
C ASN A 74 -17.01 10.69 7.11
N ASN A 75 -16.86 11.57 8.10
CA ASN A 75 -16.18 12.85 7.95
C ASN A 75 -14.70 12.74 8.30
N LEU A 76 -13.90 13.73 7.85
CA LEU A 76 -12.47 13.80 8.18
C LEU A 76 -12.23 13.82 9.70
N ARG A 77 -13.14 14.44 10.46
CA ARG A 77 -13.09 14.47 11.94
C ARG A 77 -13.20 13.08 12.55
N ASP A 78 -14.01 12.20 11.96
CA ASP A 78 -14.17 10.82 12.45
C ASP A 78 -12.87 10.03 12.26
N PHE A 79 -12.21 10.19 11.11
CA PHE A 79 -10.91 9.57 10.88
C PHE A 79 -9.83 10.10 11.84
N LEU A 80 -9.86 11.38 12.21
CA LEU A 80 -8.94 11.93 13.22
C LEU A 80 -9.19 11.34 14.61
N ASN A 81 -10.45 11.23 15.01
CA ASN A 81 -10.85 10.64 16.29
C ASN A 81 -10.40 9.18 16.40
N VAL A 82 -10.47 8.43 15.30
CA VAL A 82 -9.96 7.04 15.24
C VAL A 82 -8.43 6.97 15.16
N ALA A 83 -7.80 7.92 14.45
CA ALA A 83 -6.35 7.96 14.26
C ALA A 83 -5.58 8.21 15.56
N GLY A 84 -6.13 9.03 16.46
CA GLY A 84 -5.56 9.34 17.78
C GLY A 84 -5.15 8.09 18.58
N PRO A 85 -6.12 7.24 19.01
CA PRO A 85 -5.83 6.04 19.79
C PRO A 85 -5.01 4.99 19.01
N MET A 86 -5.15 4.92 17.68
CA MET A 86 -4.37 3.99 16.85
C MET A 86 -2.92 4.46 16.61
N GLY A 87 -2.62 5.71 16.95
CA GLY A 87 -1.31 6.32 16.78
C GLY A 87 -0.92 6.54 15.32
N VAL A 88 -1.90 6.76 14.44
CA VAL A 88 -1.67 7.03 13.02
C VAL A 88 -1.08 8.43 12.84
N THR A 89 -0.05 8.52 12.00
CA THR A 89 0.71 9.75 11.76
C THR A 89 0.44 10.35 10.38
N HIS A 90 0.04 9.54 9.41
CA HIS A 90 -0.11 9.98 8.01
C HIS A 90 -1.45 9.56 7.43
N PHE A 91 -2.10 10.47 6.73
CA PHE A 91 -3.28 10.20 5.92
C PHE A 91 -2.93 10.34 4.44
N LEU A 92 -3.37 9.37 3.65
CA LEU A 92 -3.40 9.44 2.20
C LEU A 92 -4.87 9.44 1.80
N ILE A 93 -5.34 10.57 1.29
CA ILE A 93 -6.73 10.82 0.97
C ILE A 93 -6.86 10.94 -0.53
N LEU A 94 -7.60 10.03 -1.14
CA LEU A 94 -7.97 10.12 -2.56
C LEU A 94 -9.29 10.87 -2.68
N SER A 95 -9.31 11.94 -3.45
CA SER A 95 -10.52 12.68 -3.80
C SER A 95 -10.65 12.78 -5.32
N LYS A 96 -11.87 12.94 -5.80
CA LYS A 96 -12.14 13.17 -7.22
C LYS A 96 -13.01 14.41 -7.34
N THR A 97 -12.53 15.41 -8.08
CA THR A 97 -13.39 16.51 -8.53
C THR A 97 -13.90 16.22 -9.94
N ALA A 98 -14.76 17.09 -10.48
CA ALA A 98 -15.27 16.97 -11.84
C ALA A 98 -14.17 16.90 -12.92
N ALA A 99 -13.04 17.60 -12.68
CA ALA A 99 -11.97 17.74 -13.67
C ALA A 99 -10.86 16.66 -13.54
N SER A 100 -10.48 16.28 -12.31
CA SER A 100 -9.37 15.35 -12.11
C SER A 100 -9.37 14.69 -10.73
N PRO A 101 -8.71 13.51 -10.60
CA PRO A 101 -8.43 12.91 -9.31
C PRO A 101 -7.24 13.61 -8.61
N TYR A 102 -7.33 13.70 -7.29
CA TYR A 102 -6.32 14.28 -6.42
C TYR A 102 -5.93 13.29 -5.33
N LEU A 103 -4.65 13.30 -4.96
CA LEU A 103 -4.10 12.62 -3.80
C LEU A 103 -3.65 13.68 -2.80
N ARG A 104 -4.31 13.76 -1.65
CA ARG A 104 -3.85 14.57 -0.53
C ARG A 104 -3.08 13.69 0.43
N VAL A 105 -1.88 14.10 0.78
CA VAL A 105 -1.09 13.46 1.83
C VAL A 105 -1.06 14.43 2.99
N ALA A 106 -1.52 14.02 4.17
CA ALA A 106 -1.59 14.86 5.35
C ALA A 106 -0.87 14.21 6.52
N THR A 107 -0.28 15.04 7.39
CA THR A 107 0.36 14.58 8.63
C THR A 107 -0.55 14.90 9.83
N THR A 108 -0.92 13.88 10.60
CA THR A 108 -1.78 14.01 11.78
C THR A 108 -0.95 14.21 13.05
N PRO A 109 -1.41 14.98 14.06
CA PRO A 109 -2.73 15.61 14.20
C PRO A 109 -2.87 17.03 13.62
N GLN A 110 -1.79 17.81 13.49
CA GLN A 110 -1.83 19.21 13.00
C GLN A 110 -0.75 19.52 11.96
N GLY A 111 -0.19 18.51 11.32
CA GLY A 111 0.90 18.73 10.38
C GLY A 111 0.42 19.18 9.00
N PRO A 112 1.33 19.55 8.09
CA PRO A 112 1.00 20.05 6.77
C PRO A 112 0.26 19.02 5.90
N THR A 113 -0.51 19.53 4.95
CA THR A 113 -1.21 18.78 3.90
C THR A 113 -0.63 19.14 2.54
N LEU A 114 -0.17 18.14 1.79
CA LEU A 114 0.26 18.26 0.41
C LEU A 114 -0.85 17.75 -0.51
N THR A 115 -1.26 18.55 -1.47
CA THR A 115 -2.25 18.15 -2.47
C THR A 115 -1.56 17.93 -3.81
N PHE A 116 -1.62 16.70 -4.30
CA PHE A 116 -1.13 16.32 -5.61
C PHE A 116 -2.31 16.09 -6.56
N LYS A 117 -2.22 16.63 -7.77
CA LYS A 117 -3.09 16.26 -8.89
C LYS A 117 -2.50 15.02 -9.55
N ILE A 118 -3.31 13.99 -9.74
CA ILE A 118 -2.92 12.78 -10.46
C ILE A 118 -3.18 13.05 -11.94
N GLN A 119 -2.12 13.11 -12.75
CA GLN A 119 -2.25 13.28 -14.20
C GLN A 119 -2.54 11.94 -14.88
N GLU A 120 -1.69 10.95 -14.60
CA GLU A 120 -1.78 9.62 -15.16
C GLU A 120 -1.65 8.59 -14.04
N TYR A 121 -2.41 7.50 -14.13
CA TYR A 121 -2.27 6.38 -13.22
C TYR A 121 -2.49 5.06 -13.94
N ALA A 122 -1.81 4.02 -13.48
CA ALA A 122 -2.06 2.64 -13.88
C ALA A 122 -2.18 1.74 -12.65
N LEU A 123 -3.16 0.83 -12.68
CA LEU A 123 -3.46 -0.08 -11.59
C LEU A 123 -2.41 -1.19 -11.50
N ALA A 124 -2.22 -1.74 -10.30
CA ALA A 124 -1.30 -2.87 -10.12
C ALA A 124 -1.74 -4.10 -10.94
N ALA A 125 -3.05 -4.29 -11.11
CA ALA A 125 -3.60 -5.36 -11.93
C ALA A 125 -3.22 -5.25 -13.41
N ASP A 126 -3.19 -4.03 -13.97
CA ASP A 126 -2.87 -3.81 -15.37
C ASP A 126 -1.37 -3.91 -15.62
N ILE A 127 -0.56 -3.43 -14.67
CA ILE A 127 0.90 -3.59 -14.71
C ILE A 127 1.28 -5.07 -14.65
N ALA A 128 0.61 -5.86 -13.80
CA ALA A 128 0.84 -7.30 -13.73
C ALA A 128 0.49 -8.00 -15.07
N LYS A 129 -0.59 -7.60 -15.74
CA LYS A 129 -0.96 -8.15 -17.05
C LYS A 129 -0.01 -7.73 -18.18
N SER A 130 0.55 -6.53 -18.09
CA SER A 130 1.52 -6.02 -19.07
C SER A 130 2.87 -6.75 -18.99
N GLN A 131 3.17 -7.44 -17.90
CA GLN A 131 4.43 -8.17 -17.73
C GLN A 131 4.30 -9.61 -18.26
N LEU A 132 5.36 -10.09 -18.90
CA LEU A 132 5.44 -11.49 -19.37
C LEU A 132 5.39 -12.50 -18.21
N HIS A 133 6.02 -12.16 -17.08
CA HIS A 133 6.12 -13.00 -15.89
C HIS A 133 5.85 -12.20 -14.61
N PRO A 134 4.58 -11.87 -14.31
CA PRO A 134 4.24 -11.16 -13.09
C PRO A 134 4.47 -12.05 -11.87
N ARG A 135 5.21 -11.53 -10.89
CA ARG A 135 5.50 -12.23 -9.65
C ARG A 135 5.24 -11.30 -8.48
N CYS A 136 4.17 -11.58 -7.74
CA CYS A 136 3.81 -10.84 -6.52
C CYS A 136 3.59 -11.82 -5.36
N PRO A 137 4.66 -12.38 -4.76
CA PRO A 137 4.55 -13.22 -3.57
C PRO A 137 3.93 -12.43 -2.41
N LYS A 138 2.94 -13.05 -1.75
CA LYS A 138 2.20 -12.42 -0.63
C LYS A 138 3.10 -12.00 0.53
N ASP A 139 4.24 -12.67 0.71
CA ASP A 139 5.22 -12.37 1.75
C ASP A 139 5.90 -11.00 1.58
N LEU A 140 5.91 -10.42 0.38
CA LEU A 140 6.50 -9.10 0.11
C LEU A 140 5.89 -7.99 0.98
N PHE A 141 4.59 -8.11 1.26
CA PHE A 141 3.83 -7.09 1.98
C PHE A 141 3.96 -7.16 3.51
N LYS A 142 4.67 -8.18 4.03
CA LYS A 142 4.95 -8.29 5.47
C LYS A 142 5.98 -7.26 5.94
N ASN A 143 6.92 -6.90 5.06
CA ASN A 143 7.98 -5.93 5.36
C ASN A 143 7.63 -4.57 4.74
N SER A 144 8.02 -3.46 5.37
CA SER A 144 7.85 -2.12 4.81
C SER A 144 8.67 -1.90 3.54
N ALA A 145 8.23 -0.98 2.68
CA ALA A 145 8.99 -0.58 1.51
C ALA A 145 10.11 0.41 1.85
N LEU A 146 11.19 0.36 1.07
CA LEU A 146 12.26 1.36 1.07
C LEU A 146 11.86 2.53 0.19
N ILE A 147 12.21 3.76 0.58
CA ILE A 147 11.99 4.94 -0.26
C ILE A 147 13.29 5.39 -0.91
N VAL A 148 13.22 5.70 -2.21
CA VAL A 148 14.29 6.33 -2.98
C VAL A 148 13.73 7.61 -3.58
N LEU A 149 14.37 8.73 -3.22
CA LEU A 149 13.99 10.06 -3.71
C LEU A 149 15.07 10.53 -4.70
N SER A 150 14.68 10.68 -5.97
CA SER A 150 15.54 11.17 -7.05
C SER A 150 15.07 12.56 -7.49
N GLY A 151 16.01 13.50 -7.69
CA GLY A 151 15.71 14.83 -8.23
C GLY A 151 15.18 15.86 -7.22
N PHE A 152 14.94 15.49 -5.96
CA PHE A 152 14.34 16.37 -4.93
C PHE A 152 15.30 17.37 -4.26
N VAL A 153 16.50 17.58 -4.80
CA VAL A 153 17.58 18.36 -4.14
C VAL A 153 17.52 19.87 -4.48
N SER A 154 16.43 20.38 -5.06
CA SER A 154 16.32 21.83 -5.29
C SER A 154 16.07 22.55 -3.96
N GLY A 155 16.71 23.71 -3.75
CA GLY A 155 16.63 24.51 -2.52
C GLY A 155 15.25 25.12 -2.23
N ASP A 156 14.23 24.78 -3.01
CA ASP A 156 12.89 25.29 -2.86
C ASP A 156 12.20 24.69 -1.63
N LEU A 157 11.57 25.55 -0.84
CA LEU A 157 10.88 25.16 0.40
C LEU A 157 9.83 24.07 0.17
N HIS A 158 9.08 24.15 -0.94
CA HIS A 158 8.01 23.20 -1.26
C HIS A 158 8.54 21.78 -1.53
N LEU A 159 9.69 21.63 -2.19
CA LEU A 159 10.32 20.32 -2.41
C LEU A 159 10.94 19.75 -1.14
N ARG A 160 11.52 20.61 -0.29
CA ARG A 160 12.05 20.18 1.02
C ARG A 160 10.93 19.66 1.92
N LEU A 161 9.78 20.33 1.96
CA LEU A 161 8.61 19.87 2.71
C LEU A 161 8.09 18.54 2.16
N THR A 162 7.99 18.43 0.83
CA THR A 162 7.58 17.20 0.15
C THR A 162 8.52 16.03 0.49
N THR A 163 9.83 16.27 0.42
CA THR A 163 10.87 15.30 0.77
C THR A 163 10.76 14.84 2.21
N ASN A 164 10.64 15.78 3.15
CA ASN A 164 10.52 15.46 4.57
C ASN A 164 9.25 14.63 4.85
N MET A 165 8.14 14.98 4.20
CA MET A 165 6.89 14.24 4.35
C MET A 165 7.02 12.80 3.86
N PHE A 166 7.53 12.60 2.64
CA PHE A 166 7.72 11.25 2.09
C PHE A 166 8.77 10.43 2.85
N GLN A 167 9.83 11.06 3.39
CA GLN A 167 10.79 10.38 4.26
C GLN A 167 10.14 9.90 5.56
N ASN A 168 9.26 10.70 6.15
CA ASN A 168 8.61 10.37 7.42
C ASN A 168 7.44 9.38 7.28
N ILE A 169 6.93 9.18 6.06
CA ILE A 169 5.86 8.21 5.78
C ILE A 169 6.32 6.77 5.97
N PHE A 170 7.59 6.49 5.69
CA PHE A 170 8.18 5.17 5.89
C PHE A 170 9.06 5.16 7.15
N PRO A 171 9.20 4.01 7.83
CA PRO A 171 10.10 3.91 8.97
C PRO A 171 11.53 4.28 8.58
N THR A 172 12.24 5.00 9.45
CA THR A 172 13.64 5.33 9.22
C THR A 172 14.51 4.08 9.29
N ILE A 173 15.45 3.95 8.36
CA ILE A 173 16.24 2.72 8.16
C ILE A 173 17.69 3.01 8.52
N ASP A 174 18.21 2.30 9.52
CA ASP A 174 19.61 2.37 9.92
C ASP A 174 20.42 1.32 9.17
N VAL A 175 21.36 1.76 8.33
CA VAL A 175 22.18 0.89 7.46
C VAL A 175 22.91 -0.23 8.21
N LYS A 176 23.21 -0.02 9.51
CA LYS A 176 23.98 -0.96 10.33
C LYS A 176 23.14 -2.09 10.96
N THR A 177 21.85 -1.86 11.19
CA THR A 177 21.00 -2.78 11.97
C THR A 177 19.99 -3.53 11.12
N VAL A 178 19.80 -3.10 9.86
CA VAL A 178 18.72 -3.58 9.00
C VAL A 178 19.06 -4.92 8.36
N LYS A 179 18.10 -5.84 8.44
CA LYS A 179 18.19 -7.16 7.80
C LYS A 179 17.92 -7.00 6.30
N LEU A 180 18.87 -7.44 5.46
CA LEU A 180 18.69 -7.38 4.00
C LEU A 180 17.51 -8.25 3.51
N THR A 181 17.13 -9.29 4.26
CA THR A 181 15.97 -10.13 3.94
C THR A 181 14.64 -9.38 4.01
N SER A 182 14.51 -8.35 4.87
CA SER A 182 13.29 -7.53 4.93
C SER A 182 13.20 -6.51 3.79
N CYS A 183 14.34 -6.14 3.20
CA CYS A 183 14.44 -5.16 2.11
C CYS A 183 14.05 -5.79 0.77
N GLN A 184 12.75 -5.97 0.53
CA GLN A 184 12.25 -6.61 -0.70
C GLN A 184 11.48 -5.65 -1.62
N ARG A 185 11.06 -4.48 -1.13
CA ARG A 185 10.23 -3.52 -1.85
C ARG A 185 10.87 -2.14 -1.86
N ILE A 186 10.77 -1.44 -2.98
CA ILE A 186 11.26 -0.06 -3.18
C ILE A 186 10.14 0.78 -3.79
N VAL A 187 9.89 1.94 -3.20
CA VAL A 187 9.14 3.04 -3.79
C VAL A 187 10.14 4.06 -4.32
N LEU A 188 10.13 4.27 -5.62
CA LEU A 188 10.91 5.29 -6.30
C LEU A 188 10.00 6.49 -6.57
N LEU A 189 10.41 7.65 -6.07
CA LEU A 189 9.87 8.94 -6.48
C LEU A 189 10.95 9.65 -7.29
N ASN A 190 10.63 10.02 -8.52
CA ASN A 190 11.52 10.78 -9.38
C ASN A 190 10.89 12.13 -9.71
N TYR A 191 11.53 13.22 -9.29
CA TYR A 191 11.10 14.57 -9.61
C TYR A 191 11.84 15.09 -10.84
N ASN A 192 11.10 15.44 -11.88
CA ASN A 192 11.64 16.13 -13.04
C ASN A 192 11.45 17.65 -12.90
N LYS A 193 12.55 18.40 -12.94
CA LYS A 193 12.56 19.86 -12.76
C LYS A 193 11.89 20.61 -13.90
N ASP A 194 11.96 20.07 -15.12
CA ASP A 194 11.46 20.76 -16.31
C ASP A 194 9.94 20.64 -16.42
N THR A 195 9.40 19.45 -16.15
CA THR A 195 7.96 19.18 -16.21
C THR A 195 7.24 19.43 -14.89
N LYS A 196 7.98 19.56 -13.78
CA LYS A 196 7.47 19.65 -12.40
C LYS A 196 6.61 18.44 -11.98
N LEU A 197 6.79 17.31 -12.67
CA LEU A 197 6.09 16.07 -12.38
C LEU A 197 6.92 15.16 -11.48
N ILE A 198 6.22 14.46 -10.61
CA ILE A 198 6.75 13.42 -9.74
C ILE A 198 6.25 12.08 -10.26
N ASP A 199 7.17 11.27 -10.77
CA ASP A 199 6.89 9.89 -11.13
C ASP A 199 6.95 9.02 -9.88
N PHE A 200 5.84 8.37 -9.57
CA PHE A 200 5.71 7.42 -8.48
C PHE A 200 5.71 5.99 -9.04
N ARG A 201 6.72 5.20 -8.65
CA ARG A 201 6.87 3.81 -9.11
C ARG A 201 7.19 2.88 -7.95
N HIS A 202 6.62 1.67 -7.99
CA HIS A 202 6.81 0.67 -6.96
C HIS A 202 7.39 -0.63 -7.54
N TYR A 203 8.58 -0.97 -7.07
CA TYR A 203 9.37 -2.11 -7.50
C TYR A 203 9.57 -3.11 -6.36
N SER A 204 9.66 -4.38 -6.73
CA SER A 204 10.26 -5.44 -5.92
C SER A 204 11.71 -5.65 -6.33
N ILE A 205 12.54 -5.92 -5.32
CA ILE A 205 13.94 -6.28 -5.51
C ILE A 205 14.02 -7.79 -5.68
N ARG A 206 14.65 -8.23 -6.77
CA ARG A 206 15.05 -9.61 -6.99
C ARG A 206 16.56 -9.68 -7.06
N LEU A 207 17.13 -10.51 -6.19
CA LEU A 207 18.55 -10.81 -6.22
C LEU A 207 18.80 -12.04 -7.09
N GLN A 208 19.73 -11.89 -8.03
CA GLN A 208 20.14 -12.94 -8.96
C GLN A 208 21.65 -13.18 -8.80
N PRO A 209 22.12 -14.39 -8.42
CA PRO A 209 23.55 -14.64 -8.27
C PRO A 209 24.23 -14.59 -9.64
N ILE A 210 25.39 -13.94 -9.72
CA ILE A 210 26.22 -13.87 -10.92
C ILE A 210 27.22 -15.04 -10.88
N GLY A 211 27.52 -15.63 -12.04
CA GLY A 211 28.48 -16.74 -12.15
C GLY A 211 27.87 -18.14 -11.98
N VAL A 212 26.54 -18.26 -11.96
CA VAL A 212 25.83 -19.55 -11.90
C VAL A 212 24.96 -19.72 -13.15
N SER A 213 25.08 -20.86 -13.84
CA SER A 213 24.29 -21.14 -15.05
C SER A 213 22.78 -21.16 -14.75
N ARG A 214 21.93 -20.79 -15.73
CA ARG A 214 20.47 -20.77 -15.59
C ARG A 214 19.91 -22.14 -15.16
N ARG A 215 20.53 -23.23 -15.61
CA ARG A 215 20.13 -24.62 -15.28
C ARG A 215 20.37 -24.95 -13.81
N ILE A 216 21.55 -24.60 -13.28
CA ILE A 216 21.86 -24.75 -11.86
C ILE A 216 20.90 -23.88 -11.03
N ARG A 217 20.61 -22.66 -11.49
CA ARG A 217 19.64 -21.80 -10.82
C ARG A 217 18.24 -22.41 -10.76
N LYS A 218 17.74 -22.98 -11.86
CA LYS A 218 16.45 -23.69 -11.88
C LYS A 218 16.47 -24.92 -10.96
N LEU A 219 17.53 -25.72 -11.00
CA LEU A 219 17.68 -26.88 -10.12
C LEU A 219 17.62 -26.50 -8.64
N VAL A 220 18.32 -25.43 -8.23
CA VAL A 220 18.37 -25.02 -6.83
C VAL A 220 17.13 -24.24 -6.38
N GLN A 221 16.51 -23.43 -7.27
CA GLN A 221 15.35 -22.60 -6.92
C GLN A 221 14.01 -23.31 -7.08
N SER A 222 13.82 -24.08 -8.15
CA SER A 222 12.54 -24.71 -8.48
C SER A 222 12.52 -26.21 -8.23
N HIS A 223 13.63 -26.80 -7.73
CA HIS A 223 13.79 -28.26 -7.56
C HIS A 223 13.40 -29.06 -8.81
N GLN A 224 13.39 -28.41 -9.97
CA GLN A 224 13.01 -29.01 -11.23
C GLN A 224 14.26 -29.63 -11.81
N VAL A 225 14.27 -30.97 -11.86
CA VAL A 225 15.37 -31.73 -12.44
C VAL A 225 15.41 -31.41 -13.94
N PRO A 226 16.51 -30.82 -14.45
CA PRO A 226 16.68 -30.61 -15.89
C PRO A 226 16.73 -31.96 -16.61
N ASP A 227 16.41 -31.99 -17.90
CA ASP A 227 16.57 -33.20 -18.69
C ASP A 227 18.06 -33.58 -18.76
N LEU A 228 18.39 -34.74 -18.19
CA LEU A 228 19.75 -35.29 -18.11
C LEU A 228 20.07 -36.23 -19.27
N LYS A 229 19.12 -36.48 -20.18
CA LYS A 229 19.23 -37.50 -21.23
C LYS A 229 20.46 -37.33 -22.15
N ASN A 230 20.92 -36.09 -22.33
CA ASN A 230 22.05 -35.75 -23.22
C ASN A 230 23.37 -35.43 -22.49
N LEU A 231 23.47 -35.74 -21.20
CA LEU A 231 24.63 -35.43 -20.36
C LEU A 231 25.21 -36.73 -19.81
N GLN A 232 26.49 -36.98 -20.06
CA GLN A 232 27.18 -38.18 -19.57
C GLN A 232 27.85 -37.94 -18.21
N ASP A 233 28.25 -36.71 -17.92
CA ASP A 233 28.89 -36.34 -16.65
C ASP A 233 28.29 -35.06 -16.02
N VAL A 234 28.47 -34.91 -14.70
CA VAL A 234 28.13 -33.70 -13.94
C VAL A 234 28.96 -32.51 -14.42
N SER A 235 30.21 -32.76 -14.84
CA SER A 235 31.06 -31.74 -15.45
C SER A 235 30.43 -31.17 -16.73
N ASP A 236 29.86 -32.01 -17.60
CA ASP A 236 29.14 -31.58 -18.80
C ASP A 236 27.93 -30.69 -18.49
N PHE A 237 27.24 -30.94 -17.37
CA PHE A 237 26.10 -30.10 -16.98
C PHE A 237 26.53 -28.67 -16.61
N VAL A 238 27.73 -28.51 -16.05
CA VAL A 238 28.30 -27.22 -15.65
C VAL A 238 29.00 -26.53 -16.83
N THR A 239 29.75 -27.28 -17.65
CA THR A 239 30.58 -26.74 -18.74
C THR A 239 29.82 -26.55 -20.06
N LYS A 240 28.83 -27.39 -20.38
CA LYS A 240 27.99 -27.29 -21.60
C LYS A 240 26.91 -26.20 -21.50
N ALA A 241 27.10 -25.24 -20.59
CA ALA A 241 26.21 -24.11 -20.34
C ALA A 241 26.12 -23.12 -21.51
N GLY A 242 26.96 -23.24 -22.55
CA GLY A 242 27.00 -22.33 -23.71
C GLY A 242 26.08 -22.68 -24.89
N TYR A 243 25.20 -23.67 -24.81
CA TYR A 243 24.38 -24.14 -25.96
C TYR A 243 22.86 -24.09 -25.73
N GLY A 244 22.38 -23.25 -24.80
CA GLY A 244 20.95 -23.12 -24.51
C GLY A 244 20.49 -21.67 -24.58
N SER A 245 20.15 -21.20 -25.78
CA SER A 245 19.45 -19.95 -26.10
C SER A 245 19.74 -18.78 -25.14
N GLU A 246 20.89 -18.13 -25.34
CA GLU A 246 21.31 -16.91 -24.64
C GLU A 246 20.60 -15.65 -25.17
N SER A 247 19.34 -15.76 -25.61
CA SER A 247 18.62 -14.64 -26.26
C SER A 247 18.08 -13.58 -25.30
N GLU A 248 18.51 -13.59 -24.04
CA GLU A 248 18.44 -12.39 -23.19
C GLU A 248 19.87 -12.12 -22.75
N ALA A 249 20.53 -11.20 -23.45
CA ALA A 249 21.71 -10.53 -22.94
C ALA A 249 21.39 -10.10 -21.51
N ASP A 250 22.20 -10.56 -20.55
CA ASP A 250 22.16 -10.09 -19.16
C ASP A 250 22.79 -8.68 -19.17
N GLU A 251 22.12 -7.77 -19.88
CA GLU A 251 22.54 -6.38 -20.13
C GLU A 251 22.55 -5.68 -18.77
N GLU A 252 23.77 -5.41 -18.30
CA GLU A 252 24.10 -4.36 -17.35
C GLU A 252 23.26 -4.28 -16.07
N ALA A 253 22.88 -5.43 -15.51
CA ALA A 253 22.30 -5.44 -14.16
C ALA A 253 23.36 -5.00 -13.14
N ALA A 254 23.06 -3.94 -12.37
CA ALA A 254 23.95 -3.42 -11.33
C ALA A 254 24.39 -4.56 -10.39
N THR A 255 25.70 -4.83 -10.38
CA THR A 255 26.28 -5.91 -9.59
C THR A 255 26.62 -5.40 -8.19
N VAL A 256 26.18 -6.12 -7.16
CA VAL A 256 26.44 -5.78 -5.76
C VAL A 256 27.05 -6.99 -5.05
N THR A 257 28.11 -6.78 -4.29
CA THR A 257 28.67 -7.82 -3.41
C THR A 257 27.82 -7.92 -2.16
N LEU A 258 27.24 -9.08 -1.89
CA LEU A 258 26.39 -9.27 -0.71
C LEU A 258 27.23 -9.35 0.57
N SER A 259 26.78 -8.66 1.61
CA SER A 259 27.42 -8.71 2.94
C SER A 259 26.92 -9.86 3.83
N SER A 260 25.78 -10.46 3.49
CA SER A 260 25.16 -11.57 4.24
C SER A 260 24.44 -12.53 3.31
N ASP A 261 24.19 -13.75 3.80
CA ASP A 261 23.43 -14.77 3.07
C ASP A 261 21.96 -14.35 2.93
N ILE A 262 21.45 -14.31 1.70
CA ILE A 262 20.05 -14.00 1.40
C ILE A 262 19.42 -15.19 0.68
N GLY A 263 18.80 -16.08 1.46
CA GLY A 263 18.19 -17.32 0.98
C GLY A 263 19.21 -18.40 0.64
N ARG A 264 18.77 -19.47 -0.05
CA ARG A 264 19.62 -20.65 -0.32
C ARG A 264 20.67 -20.45 -1.41
N VAL A 265 20.44 -19.48 -2.29
CA VAL A 265 21.19 -19.31 -3.53
C VAL A 265 22.15 -18.13 -3.49
N ASN A 266 21.82 -17.07 -2.74
CA ASN A 266 22.66 -15.90 -2.66
C ASN A 266 23.47 -15.96 -1.37
N ARG A 267 24.72 -16.43 -1.48
CA ARG A 267 25.65 -16.49 -0.35
C ARG A 267 26.36 -15.16 -0.13
N ALA A 268 26.75 -14.90 1.11
CA ALA A 268 27.60 -13.80 1.51
C ALA A 268 28.88 -13.77 0.65
N SER A 269 29.40 -12.57 0.40
CA SER A 269 30.58 -12.30 -0.42
C SER A 269 30.48 -12.68 -1.90
N THR A 270 29.33 -13.20 -2.35
CA THR A 270 29.08 -13.48 -3.78
C THR A 270 28.50 -12.25 -4.47
N LYS A 271 28.96 -11.96 -5.69
CA LYS A 271 28.39 -10.90 -6.53
C LYS A 271 26.97 -11.32 -6.97
N SER A 272 25.99 -10.49 -6.66
CA SER A 272 24.61 -10.66 -7.09
C SER A 272 24.17 -9.47 -7.91
N ALA A 273 23.49 -9.73 -9.02
CA ALA A 273 22.81 -8.75 -9.83
C ALA A 273 21.48 -8.39 -9.18
N VAL A 274 21.22 -7.09 -9.06
CA VAL A 274 19.93 -6.58 -8.60
C VAL A 274 19.02 -6.41 -9.81
N ARG A 275 17.91 -7.16 -9.85
CA ARG A 275 16.85 -6.97 -10.84
C ARG A 275 15.64 -6.37 -10.16
N LEU A 276 15.04 -5.36 -10.79
CA LEU A 276 13.81 -4.74 -10.31
C LEU A 276 12.64 -5.30 -11.10
N GLN A 277 11.60 -5.74 -10.39
CA GLN A 277 10.34 -6.13 -11.00
C GLN A 277 9.24 -5.23 -10.49
N GLU A 278 8.44 -4.68 -11.39
CA GLU A 278 7.40 -3.75 -10.99
C GLU A 278 6.17 -4.44 -10.42
N ILE A 279 5.64 -3.90 -9.33
CA ILE A 279 4.41 -4.39 -8.68
C ILE A 279 3.24 -3.42 -8.93
N GLY A 280 3.53 -2.12 -9.01
CA GLY A 280 2.53 -1.06 -9.14
C GLY A 280 2.05 -0.49 -7.79
N PRO A 281 1.21 0.57 -7.78
CA PRO A 281 0.70 1.33 -8.92
C PRO A 281 1.75 2.28 -9.55
N ARG A 282 1.54 2.65 -10.81
CA ARG A 282 2.28 3.74 -11.48
C ARG A 282 1.43 5.00 -11.41
N MET A 283 2.02 6.10 -11.00
CA MET A 283 1.31 7.38 -10.96
C MET A 283 2.24 8.52 -11.34
N THR A 284 1.71 9.48 -12.07
CA THR A 284 2.36 10.77 -12.35
C THR A 284 1.64 11.85 -11.56
N LEU A 285 2.35 12.43 -10.61
CA LEU A 285 1.82 13.38 -9.64
C LEU A 285 2.35 14.78 -9.92
N GLN A 286 1.47 15.77 -9.83
CA GLN A 286 1.83 17.20 -9.89
C GLN A 286 1.48 17.86 -8.56
N LEU A 287 2.43 18.58 -7.96
CA LEU A 287 2.21 19.27 -6.69
C LEU A 287 1.41 20.55 -6.92
N VAL A 288 0.16 20.58 -6.45
CA VAL A 288 -0.73 21.72 -6.67
C VAL A 288 -0.65 22.73 -5.55
N ARG A 289 -0.81 22.27 -4.31
CA ARG A 289 -0.88 23.14 -3.13
C ARG A 289 -0.27 22.49 -1.91
N ILE A 290 0.31 23.33 -1.05
CA ILE A 290 0.79 22.98 0.29
C ILE A 290 0.03 23.84 1.29
N GLU A 291 -0.62 23.18 2.25
CA GLU A 291 -1.39 23.81 3.31
C GLU A 291 -0.76 23.48 4.66
N LYS A 292 -0.79 24.45 5.58
CA LYS A 292 -0.42 24.24 6.98
C LYS A 292 -1.63 23.63 7.71
N GLY A 293 -1.42 22.56 8.46
CA GLY A 293 -2.51 21.85 9.14
C GLY A 293 -3.29 20.91 8.22
N LEU A 294 -4.40 20.40 8.74
CA LEU A 294 -5.15 19.32 8.12
C LEU A 294 -6.24 19.86 7.18
N CYS A 295 -5.99 19.87 5.86
CA CYS A 295 -6.95 20.20 4.79
C CYS A 295 -7.67 21.56 4.83
N SER A 296 -7.46 22.41 5.86
CA SER A 296 -8.21 23.66 6.06
C SER A 296 -7.36 24.76 6.72
N GLY A 297 -6.07 24.83 6.43
CA GLY A 297 -5.22 25.91 6.97
C GLY A 297 -4.47 26.67 5.88
N GLU A 298 -3.55 27.53 6.32
CA GLU A 298 -2.90 28.53 5.48
C GLU A 298 -2.12 27.90 4.31
N VAL A 299 -2.34 28.41 3.09
CA VAL A 299 -1.67 27.93 1.88
C VAL A 299 -0.26 28.51 1.81
N LEU A 300 0.75 27.64 2.00
CA LEU A 300 2.17 27.99 1.92
C LEU A 300 2.67 28.04 0.47
N PHE A 301 2.07 27.26 -0.41
CA PHE A 301 2.43 27.20 -1.82
C PHE A 301 1.22 26.82 -2.66
N SER A 302 1.04 27.48 -3.80
CA SER A 302 0.06 27.12 -4.82
C SER A 302 0.71 27.33 -6.20
N GLU A 303 0.72 26.29 -7.03
CA GLU A 303 1.31 26.34 -8.37
C GLU A 303 0.50 27.27 -9.29
N PHE A 304 -0.83 27.25 -9.18
CA PHE A 304 -1.74 28.02 -10.02
C PHE A 304 -1.90 29.50 -9.60
N ALA A 305 -1.47 29.87 -8.39
CA ALA A 305 -1.56 31.26 -7.93
C ALA A 305 -0.56 32.21 -8.62
N SER A 306 0.43 31.67 -9.34
CA SER A 306 1.45 32.47 -10.04
C SER A 306 0.95 33.13 -11.34
N GLY A 307 -0.29 32.86 -11.78
CA GLY A 307 -0.88 33.47 -12.97
C GLY A 307 -2.39 33.64 -12.85
N LYS A 308 -2.83 34.90 -12.65
CA LYS A 308 -4.22 35.43 -12.62
C LYS A 308 -4.92 35.39 -11.26
N ALA A 309 -5.11 36.59 -10.72
CA ALA A 309 -5.91 36.90 -9.54
C ALA A 309 -7.44 36.76 -9.73
N GLY A 310 -7.91 36.14 -10.83
CA GLY A 310 -9.34 36.02 -11.17
C GLY A 310 -9.95 34.62 -11.06
N ASP A 311 -9.15 33.58 -10.79
CA ASP A 311 -9.61 32.17 -10.72
C ASP A 311 -9.52 31.59 -9.29
N LYS A 312 -9.21 32.44 -8.31
CA LYS A 312 -9.12 32.06 -6.90
C LYS A 312 -10.47 31.66 -6.32
N GLU A 313 -11.55 32.34 -6.71
CA GLU A 313 -12.88 32.03 -6.19
C GLU A 313 -13.40 30.69 -6.72
N ASN A 314 -13.24 30.38 -8.01
CA ASN A 314 -13.91 29.20 -8.59
C ASN A 314 -13.28 27.83 -8.24
N SER A 315 -11.99 27.79 -7.89
CA SER A 315 -11.28 26.56 -7.55
C SER A 315 -11.25 26.29 -6.05
N ASP A 316 -11.19 27.35 -5.23
CA ASP A 316 -11.38 27.24 -3.80
C ASP A 316 -12.87 27.04 -3.46
N ASP A 317 -13.82 27.69 -4.15
CA ASP A 317 -15.27 27.42 -3.98
C ASP A 317 -15.61 25.99 -4.37
N LYS A 318 -15.13 25.43 -5.49
CA LYS A 318 -15.45 24.02 -5.81
C LYS A 318 -14.86 22.99 -4.85
N MET A 319 -13.74 23.30 -4.19
CA MET A 319 -13.15 22.43 -3.16
C MET A 319 -13.72 22.70 -1.77
N GLN A 320 -14.31 23.87 -1.53
CA GLN A 320 -15.02 24.25 -0.31
C GLN A 320 -16.51 23.89 -0.36
N ASP A 321 -17.15 23.89 -1.52
CA ASP A 321 -18.49 23.35 -1.76
C ASP A 321 -18.48 21.85 -1.53
N ASP A 322 -17.47 21.12 -2.01
CA ASP A 322 -17.25 19.71 -1.60
C ASP A 322 -16.99 19.57 -0.08
N ASN A 323 -16.58 20.63 0.65
CA ASN A 323 -16.51 20.63 2.12
C ASN A 323 -17.83 21.01 2.80
N ASN A 324 -18.68 21.83 2.16
CA ASN A 324 -19.92 22.38 2.72
C ASN A 324 -21.16 21.55 2.35
N GLU A 325 -21.23 20.96 1.15
CA GLU A 325 -22.26 19.98 0.77
C GLU A 325 -22.21 18.73 1.68
N ASP A 326 -21.02 18.36 2.18
CA ASP A 326 -20.81 17.31 3.19
C ASP A 326 -21.38 17.71 4.58
N SER A 327 -21.69 19.00 4.82
CA SER A 327 -22.18 19.54 6.10
C SER A 327 -23.68 19.88 6.11
N GLU A 328 -24.32 20.02 4.93
CA GLU A 328 -25.74 20.40 4.81
C GLU A 328 -26.67 19.29 4.28
N GLY A 329 -26.15 18.16 3.78
CA GLY A 329 -26.97 17.03 3.28
C GLY A 329 -27.52 16.09 4.36
N GLY A 330 -27.76 16.58 5.57
CA GLY A 330 -28.21 15.79 6.72
C GLY A 330 -29.71 15.91 6.94
N ASP A 331 -30.54 15.48 5.99
CA ASP A 331 -31.95 15.12 6.19
C ASP A 331 -32.45 14.46 4.89
N ASP A 332 -32.14 13.18 4.69
CA ASP A 332 -32.94 12.31 3.84
C ASP A 332 -33.14 10.99 4.61
N ASP A 333 -34.39 10.78 5.02
CA ASP A 333 -34.91 9.63 5.75
C ASP A 333 -34.74 8.33 4.93
N ASP A 334 -33.74 7.53 5.28
CA ASP A 334 -33.74 6.11 4.91
C ASP A 334 -34.64 5.34 5.91
N GLN A 335 -35.93 5.27 5.63
CA GLN A 335 -36.82 4.22 6.17
C GLN A 335 -36.41 2.89 5.51
N ASP A 336 -35.49 2.17 6.15
CA ASP A 336 -35.27 0.77 5.84
C ASP A 336 -36.47 -0.02 6.37
N GLY A 337 -37.33 -0.45 5.44
CA GLY A 337 -38.42 -1.38 5.69
C GLY A 337 -37.89 -2.74 6.13
N GLU A 338 -38.31 -3.16 7.32
CA GLU A 338 -38.25 -4.55 7.76
C GLU A 338 -39.31 -5.35 7.00
N ASP A 339 -38.88 -6.38 6.27
CA ASP A 339 -39.64 -7.58 5.87
C ASP A 339 -38.64 -8.50 5.15
N SER A 340 -38.55 -9.81 5.33
CA SER A 340 -39.08 -10.77 6.30
C SER A 340 -38.33 -12.08 5.94
N GLU A 341 -37.43 -12.56 6.79
CA GLU A 341 -36.90 -13.93 6.70
C GLU A 341 -37.21 -14.62 8.03
N GLY A 342 -38.41 -15.21 8.09
CA GLY A 342 -38.84 -16.11 9.16
C GLY A 342 -39.26 -17.43 8.55
N GLY A 343 -38.31 -18.35 8.39
CA GLY A 343 -38.59 -19.77 8.38
C GLY A 343 -38.33 -20.32 9.78
N ASP A 344 -39.33 -20.95 10.37
CA ASP A 344 -39.21 -22.23 11.07
C ASP A 344 -40.61 -22.64 11.60
N ASP A 345 -41.08 -23.76 11.05
CA ASP A 345 -41.77 -24.88 11.68
C ASP A 345 -42.51 -24.67 13.01
N ASP A 346 -43.81 -24.98 13.01
CA ASP A 346 -44.44 -25.70 14.12
C ASP A 346 -45.61 -26.56 13.59
N ASP A 347 -45.46 -27.86 13.80
CA ASP A 347 -46.46 -28.90 13.64
C ASP A 347 -47.66 -28.68 14.58
N GLN A 348 -48.87 -28.90 14.06
CA GLN A 348 -50.00 -29.31 14.88
C GLN A 348 -50.91 -30.22 14.07
N ASP A 349 -50.86 -31.50 14.46
CA ASP A 349 -51.84 -32.53 14.16
C ASP A 349 -53.24 -32.08 14.59
N ASP A 350 -54.25 -32.34 13.75
CA ASP A 350 -55.57 -32.73 14.21
C ASP A 350 -56.14 -33.79 13.26
N GLU A 351 -56.54 -34.89 13.89
CA GLU A 351 -57.18 -36.07 13.32
C GLU A 351 -58.62 -35.80 12.88
N GLU A 352 -59.09 -36.59 11.90
CA GLU A 352 -60.36 -37.36 11.89
C GLU A 352 -61.13 -37.33 10.55
N LEU A 353 -61.22 -38.55 9.97
CA LEU A 353 -62.44 -39.24 9.51
C LEU A 353 -63.41 -38.48 8.59
N ASP A 354 -63.41 -38.79 7.29
CA ASP A 354 -64.19 -39.88 6.67
C ASP A 354 -63.90 -39.98 5.16
#